data_AF-A0A927K0T5-F1
#
_entry.id   AF-A0A927K0T5-F1
#
_cell.length_a   1.000
_cell.length_b   1.000
_cell.length_c   1.000
_cell.angle_alpha   90.00
_cell.angle_beta   90.00
_cell.angle_gamma   90.00
#
_symmetry.space_group_name_H-M   'P 1'
#
loop_
_entity.id
_entity.type
_entity.pdbx_description
1 polymer ?
#
loop_
_entity_poly.entity_id
_entity_poly.type
_entity_poly.pdbx_seq_one_letter_code
_entity_poly.pdbx_strand_id
1 'polypeptide(L)'
;MDFVSILSIFVLACFVGYYVVWSVTPALHTPLMAVTNAISSVIIVGALIAAAAAGVPGAKWLGLLGVVLASINIFGGFAVTARMLAMYKKKG
;
A
#
# COMPACT_ATOMS: atom_id res chain seq x y z
N MET A 1 10.78 -18.47 8.07
CA MET A 1 9.53 -19.06 7.57
C MET A 1 9.89 -19.93 6.39
N ASP A 2 9.43 -21.16 6.37
CA ASP A 2 9.57 -22.06 5.24
C ASP A 2 8.66 -21.62 4.08
N PHE A 3 8.97 -22.09 2.87
CA PHE A 3 8.23 -21.74 1.65
C PHE A 3 6.74 -22.07 1.77
N VAL A 4 6.40 -23.23 2.34
CA VAL A 4 5.02 -23.66 2.50
C VAL A 4 4.28 -22.68 3.39
N SER A 5 4.86 -22.27 4.53
CA SER A 5 4.27 -21.24 5.38
C SER A 5 4.04 -19.90 4.67
N ILE A 6 5.02 -19.39 3.91
CA ILE A 6 4.87 -18.11 3.18
C ILE A 6 3.78 -18.22 2.11
N LEU A 7 3.73 -19.33 1.39
CA LEU A 7 2.71 -19.60 0.38
C LEU A 7 1.31 -19.71 1.01
N SER A 8 1.19 -20.39 2.16
CA SER A 8 -0.06 -20.46 2.90
C SER A 8 -0.54 -19.08 3.35
N ILE A 9 0.36 -18.24 3.89
CA ILE A 9 0.03 -16.86 4.28
C ILE A 9 -0.42 -16.05 3.06
N PHE A 10 0.28 -16.17 1.93
CA PHE A 10 -0.09 -15.48 0.69
C PHE A 10 -1.50 -15.88 0.22
N VAL A 11 -1.80 -17.18 0.14
CA VAL A 11 -3.12 -17.67 -0.30
C VAL A 11 -4.22 -17.21 0.66
N LEU A 12 -4.01 -17.33 1.97
CA LEU A 12 -4.97 -16.87 2.98
C LEU A 12 -5.19 -15.35 2.91
N ALA A 13 -4.14 -14.56 2.70
CA ALA A 13 -4.26 -13.12 2.53
C ALA A 13 -5.11 -12.73 1.30
N CYS A 14 -5.00 -13.48 0.20
CA CYS A 14 -5.87 -13.30 -0.97
C CYS A 14 -7.35 -13.55 -0.65
N PHE A 15 -7.65 -14.63 0.09
CA PHE A 15 -9.02 -14.91 0.55
C PHE A 15 -9.55 -13.78 1.44
N VAL A 16 -8.76 -13.34 2.42
CA VAL A 16 -9.15 -12.23 3.31
C VAL A 16 -9.40 -10.96 2.50
N GLY A 17 -8.51 -10.60 1.57
CA GLY A 17 -8.67 -9.41 0.72
C GLY A 17 -9.96 -9.44 -0.11
N TYR A 18 -10.29 -10.60 -0.69
CA TYR A 18 -11.52 -10.79 -1.44
C TYR A 18 -12.78 -10.54 -0.59
N TYR A 19 -12.88 -11.19 0.58
CA TYR A 19 -14.05 -11.04 1.46
C TYR A 19 -14.16 -9.64 2.07
N VAL A 20 -13.05 -8.95 2.31
CA VAL A 20 -13.04 -7.56 2.81
C VAL A 20 -13.64 -6.60 1.79
N VAL A 21 -13.37 -6.78 0.49
CA VAL A 21 -13.85 -5.90 -0.58
C VAL A 21 -15.28 -6.22 -1.00
N TRP A 22 -15.70 -7.49 -0.88
CA TRP A 22 -16.98 -8.00 -1.38
C TRP A 22 -18.22 -7.27 -0.83
N SER A 23 -18.16 -6.80 0.42
CA SER A 23 -19.31 -6.20 1.12
C SER A 23 -19.22 -4.67 1.24
N VAL A 24 -18.45 -4.00 0.36
CA VAL A 24 -18.34 -2.55 0.35
C VAL A 24 -19.58 -1.91 -0.29
N THR A 25 -20.10 -0.84 0.32
CA THR A 25 -21.22 -0.07 -0.23
C THR A 25 -20.85 0.53 -1.60
N PRO A 26 -21.72 0.49 -2.63
CA PRO A 26 -21.37 0.93 -3.98
C PRO A 26 -20.81 2.36 -4.07
N ALA A 27 -21.30 3.26 -3.22
CA ALA A 27 -20.85 4.64 -3.16
C ALA A 27 -19.37 4.78 -2.70
N LEU A 28 -18.79 3.75 -2.08
CA LEU A 28 -17.43 3.77 -1.54
C LEU A 28 -16.38 3.10 -2.44
N HIS A 29 -16.73 2.56 -3.61
CA HIS A 29 -15.73 1.93 -4.50
C HIS A 29 -14.61 2.88 -4.94
N THR A 30 -14.93 4.15 -5.23
CA THR A 30 -13.91 5.14 -5.61
C THR A 30 -12.98 5.50 -4.43
N PRO A 31 -13.50 5.82 -3.22
CA PRO A 31 -12.66 5.94 -2.02
C PRO A 31 -11.85 4.68 -1.70
N LEU A 32 -12.44 3.49 -1.89
CA LEU A 32 -11.77 2.21 -1.65
C LEU A 32 -10.57 2.02 -2.59
N MET A 33 -10.74 2.35 -3.87
CA MET A 33 -9.66 2.32 -4.86
C MET A 33 -8.52 3.26 -4.46
N ALA A 34 -8.83 4.45 -3.94
CA ALA A 34 -7.82 5.37 -3.44
C ALA A 34 -7.08 4.83 -2.20
N VAL A 35 -7.82 4.19 -1.27
CA VAL A 35 -7.23 3.52 -0.09
C VAL A 35 -6.28 2.39 -0.51
N THR A 36 -6.69 1.52 -1.44
CA THR A 36 -5.86 0.37 -1.82
C THR A 36 -4.62 0.80 -2.59
N ASN A 37 -4.69 1.90 -3.35
CA ASN A 37 -3.52 2.55 -3.93
C ASN A 37 -2.55 3.03 -2.83
N ALA A 38 -3.05 3.74 -1.81
CA ALA A 38 -2.22 4.19 -0.70
C ALA A 38 -1.58 3.02 0.08
N ILE A 39 -2.32 1.93 0.32
CA ILE A 39 -1.83 0.73 1.02
C ILE A 39 -0.75 0.00 0.21
N SER A 40 -0.82 0.02 -1.12
CA SER A 40 0.18 -0.61 -1.99
C SER A 40 1.61 -0.08 -1.78
N SER A 41 1.74 1.11 -1.16
CA SER A 41 3.01 1.71 -0.77
C SER A 41 3.79 0.95 0.31
N VAL A 42 3.33 -0.21 0.77
CA VAL A 42 4.14 -1.15 1.58
C VAL A 42 5.49 -1.49 0.92
N ILE A 43 5.62 -1.28 -0.39
CA ILE A 43 6.87 -1.34 -1.16
C ILE A 43 7.98 -0.47 -0.54
N ILE A 44 7.65 0.58 0.24
CA ILE A 44 8.63 1.40 0.96
C ILE A 44 9.57 0.57 1.85
N VAL A 45 9.09 -0.55 2.41
CA VAL A 45 9.91 -1.47 3.22
C VAL A 45 11.04 -2.05 2.37
N GLY A 46 10.73 -2.50 1.15
CA GLY A 46 11.73 -2.99 0.21
C GLY A 46 12.70 -1.91 -0.24
N ALA A 47 12.20 -0.69 -0.47
CA ALA A 47 13.04 0.44 -0.86
C ALA A 47 14.03 0.84 0.26
N LEU A 48 13.60 0.82 1.52
CA LEU A 48 14.47 1.08 2.68
C LEU A 48 15.55 0.00 2.83
N ILE A 49 15.20 -1.28 2.64
CA ILE A 49 16.18 -2.38 2.65
C ILE A 49 17.20 -2.20 1.52
N ALA A 50 16.76 -1.84 0.32
CA ALA A 50 17.66 -1.58 -0.82
C ALA A 50 18.55 -0.35 -0.59
N ALA A 51 18.01 0.73 0.00
CA ALA A 51 18.77 1.94 0.34
C ALA A 51 19.83 1.68 1.43
N ALA A 52 19.58 0.70 2.30
CA ALA A 52 20.52 0.26 3.34
C ALA A 52 21.51 -0.82 2.85
N ALA A 53 21.40 -1.30 1.61
CA ALA A 53 22.26 -2.36 1.09
C ALA A 53 23.72 -1.90 0.98
N ALA A 54 24.62 -2.56 1.70
CA ALA A 54 26.05 -2.33 1.64
C ALA A 54 26.67 -3.04 0.42
N GLY A 55 27.72 -2.45 -0.16
CA GLY A 55 28.52 -3.10 -1.21
C GLY A 55 27.94 -3.08 -2.63
N VAL A 56 26.72 -2.55 -2.82
CA VAL A 56 26.10 -2.41 -4.16
C VAL A 56 25.66 -0.95 -4.37
N PRO A 57 26.53 -0.08 -4.94
CA PRO A 57 26.24 1.34 -5.09
C PRO A 57 24.95 1.64 -5.87
N GLY A 58 24.64 0.82 -6.89
CA GLY A 58 23.40 0.94 -7.67
C GLY A 58 22.14 0.67 -6.85
N ALA A 59 22.17 -0.31 -5.94
CA ALA A 59 21.03 -0.64 -5.08
C ALA A 59 20.70 0.50 -4.12
N LYS A 60 21.73 1.20 -3.61
CA LYS A 60 21.56 2.34 -2.72
C LYS A 60 20.85 3.52 -3.40
N TRP A 61 21.24 3.84 -4.64
CA TRP A 61 20.60 4.89 -5.43
C TRP A 61 19.16 4.54 -5.84
N LEU A 62 18.94 3.31 -6.30
CA LEU A 62 17.60 2.83 -6.65
C LEU A 62 16.69 2.74 -5.43
N GLY A 63 17.23 2.33 -4.27
CA GLY A 63 16.51 2.32 -3.00
C GLY A 63 16.12 3.73 -2.56
N LEU A 64 17.02 4.70 -2.66
CA LEU A 64 16.72 6.11 -2.37
C LEU A 64 15.59 6.65 -3.27
N LEU A 65 15.67 6.40 -4.59
CA LEU A 65 14.61 6.78 -5.53
C LEU A 65 13.29 6.07 -5.18
N GLY A 66 13.35 4.79 -4.84
CA GLY A 66 12.20 4.01 -4.39
C GLY A 66 11.54 4.58 -3.13
N VAL A 67 12.33 5.04 -2.15
CA VAL A 67 11.81 5.68 -0.93
C VAL A 67 11.11 6.99 -1.28
N VAL A 68 11.67 7.80 -2.18
CA VAL A 68 11.03 9.05 -2.62
C VAL A 68 9.69 8.77 -3.33
N LEU A 69 9.68 7.85 -4.30
CA LEU A 69 8.47 7.50 -5.05
C LEU A 69 7.40 6.87 -4.15
N ALA A 70 7.78 5.96 -3.26
CA ALA A 70 6.86 5.35 -2.31
C ALA A 70 6.29 6.40 -1.35
N SER A 71 7.12 7.33 -0.84
CA SER A 71 6.66 8.41 0.02
C SER A 71 5.62 9.29 -0.67
N ILE A 72 5.83 9.66 -1.94
CA ILE A 72 4.85 10.44 -2.72
C ILE A 72 3.51 9.68 -2.80
N ASN A 73 3.53 8.37 -3.07
CA ASN A 73 2.32 7.56 -3.13
C ASN A 73 1.63 7.44 -1.75
N ILE A 74 2.37 7.27 -0.65
CA ILE A 74 1.82 7.27 0.72
C ILE A 74 1.11 8.59 0.99
N PHE A 75 1.83 9.71 0.92
CA PHE A 75 1.27 11.01 1.31
C PHE A 75 0.14 11.43 0.37
N GLY A 76 0.33 11.28 -0.95
CA GLY A 76 -0.70 11.61 -1.94
C GLY A 76 -1.94 10.72 -1.81
N GLY A 77 -1.73 9.41 -1.69
CA GLY A 77 -2.79 8.41 -1.57
C GLY A 77 -3.64 8.61 -0.32
N PHE A 78 -3.01 8.79 0.85
CA PHE A 78 -3.76 9.03 2.10
C PHE A 78 -4.41 10.42 2.13
N ALA A 79 -3.77 11.46 1.62
CA ALA A 79 -4.36 12.81 1.56
C ALA A 79 -5.61 12.87 0.66
N VAL A 80 -5.55 12.23 -0.52
CA VAL A 80 -6.70 12.16 -1.45
C VAL A 80 -7.81 11.33 -0.85
N THR A 81 -7.49 10.15 -0.30
CA THR A 81 -8.46 9.30 0.39
C THR A 81 -9.18 10.06 1.52
N ALA A 82 -8.44 10.80 2.35
CA ALA A 82 -9.01 11.58 3.44
C ALA A 82 -10.00 12.64 2.94
N ARG A 83 -9.66 13.34 1.84
CA ARG A 83 -10.58 14.29 1.18
C ARG A 83 -11.82 13.60 0.64
N MET A 84 -11.68 12.43 0.03
CA MET A 84 -12.81 11.65 -0.50
C MET A 84 -13.76 11.22 0.62
N LEU A 85 -13.23 10.65 1.71
CA LEU A 85 -14.05 10.21 2.85
C LEU A 85 -14.69 11.38 3.59
N ALA A 86 -14.05 12.56 3.63
CA ALA A 86 -14.64 13.75 4.22
C ALA A 86 -15.94 14.20 3.53
N MET A 87 -16.12 13.90 2.24
CA MET A 87 -17.36 14.20 1.50
C MET A 87 -18.58 13.40 1.99
N TYR A 88 -18.35 12.26 2.67
CA TYR A 88 -19.40 11.42 3.24
C TYR A 88 -19.71 11.75 4.70
N LYS A 89 -18.94 12.63 5.34
CA LYS A 89 -19.28 13.11 6.68
C LYS A 89 -20.49 14.04 6.56
N LYS A 90 -21.55 13.72 7.29
CA LYS A 90 -22.75 14.57 7.38
C LYS A 90 -22.31 15.97 7.82
N LYS A 91 -22.59 17.00 7.02
CA LYS A 91 -22.44 18.39 7.44
C LYS A 91 -23.34 18.56 8.66
N GLY A 92 -22.73 18.77 9.82
CA GLY A 92 -23.39 19.45 10.93
C GLY A 92 -23.71 20.87 10.49
#